data_AF-A0A929E5Y5-F1
#
_entry.id   AF-A0A929E5Y5-F1
#
_cell.length_a   1.000
_cell.length_b   1.000
_cell.length_c   1.000
_cell.angle_alpha   90.00
_cell.angle_beta   90.00
_cell.angle_gamma   90.00
#
_symmetry.space_group_name_H-M   'P 1'
#
loop_
_entity.id
_entity.type
_entity.pdbx_description
1 polymer ?
#
loop_
_entity_poly.entity_id
_entity_poly.type
_entity_poly.pdbx_seq_one_letter_code
_entity_poly.pdbx_strand_id
1 'polypeptide(L)' 'MCQSTIYLKKGDTEEEILRDAILVEPCSEGVKIQGLFDAPKIIPARIASIDLLKNR' A
#
# COMPACT_ATOMS: atom_id res chain seq x y z
N MET A 1 2.48 17.48 -2.03
CA MET A 1 2.74 16.23 -1.29
C MET A 1 1.56 15.32 -1.54
N CYS A 2 1.78 14.13 -2.10
CA CYS A 2 0.71 13.18 -2.40
C CYS A 2 0.86 11.97 -1.48
N GLN A 3 -0.26 11.51 -0.96
CA GLN A 3 -0.41 10.28 -0.19
C GLN A 3 -1.38 9.37 -0.95
N SER A 4 -1.34 8.08 -0.68
CA SER A 4 -2.28 7.13 -1.30
C SER A 4 -2.81 6.15 -0.27
N THR A 5 -4.04 5.70 -0.49
CA THR A 5 -4.66 4.66 0.32
C THR A 5 -4.33 3.30 -0.27
N ILE A 6 -3.68 2.43 0.51
CA ILE A 6 -3.25 1.11 0.06
C ILE A 6 -4.30 0.07 0.44
N TYR A 7 -4.69 -0.71 -0.56
CA TYR A 7 -5.63 -1.82 -0.41
C TYR A 7 -4.93 -3.16 -0.66
N LEU A 8 -5.26 -4.16 0.16
CA LEU A 8 -4.88 -5.54 -0.07
C LEU A 8 -6.02 -6.28 -0.77
N LYS A 9 -5.77 -6.72 -1.99
CA LYS A 9 -6.73 -7.51 -2.77
C LYS A 9 -6.67 -8.99 -2.38
N LYS A 10 -7.79 -9.56 -1.96
CA LYS A 10 -7.95 -10.99 -1.62
C LYS A 10 -9.08 -11.58 -2.46
N GLY A 11 -8.75 -12.08 -3.66
CA GLY A 11 -9.76 -12.50 -4.64
C GLY A 11 -10.54 -11.30 -5.17
N ASP A 12 -11.85 -11.29 -4.94
CA ASP A 12 -12.76 -10.22 -5.39
C ASP A 12 -12.97 -9.11 -4.34
N THR A 13 -12.33 -9.20 -3.17
CA THR A 13 -12.43 -8.19 -2.12
C THR A 13 -11.17 -7.34 -2.01
N GLU A 14 -11.36 -6.07 -1.62
CA GLU A 14 -10.29 -5.13 -1.28
C GLU A 14 -10.41 -4.79 0.22
N GLU A 15 -9.32 -4.94 0.96
CA GLU A 15 -9.20 -4.55 2.37
C GLU A 15 -8.29 -3.33 2.47
N GLU A 16 -8.75 -2.24 3.06
CA GLU A 16 -7.91 -1.07 3.30
C GLU A 16 -6.88 -1.36 4.39
N ILE A 17 -5.60 -1.12 4.09
CA ILE A 17 -4.51 -1.40 5.02
C ILE A 17 -3.91 -0.12 5.61
N LEU A 18 -3.88 0.97 4.83
CA LEU A 18 -3.29 2.24 5.24
C LEU A 18 -3.81 3.39 4.38
N ARG A 19 -4.23 4.52 4.97
CA ARG A 19 -4.81 5.67 4.20
C ARG A 19 -3.80 6.71 3.74
N ASP A 20 -2.75 6.91 4.53
CA ASP A 20 -1.79 8.01 4.42
C ASP A 20 -0.41 7.48 4.00
N ALA A 21 -0.36 6.53 3.06
CA ALA A 21 0.91 5.96 2.63
C ALA A 21 1.75 7.01 1.89
N ILE A 22 3.01 7.11 2.30
CA ILE A 22 4.03 8.00 1.72
C ILE A 22 5.11 7.23 0.96
N LEU A 23 5.23 5.91 1.18
CA LEU A 23 6.16 5.03 0.48
C LEU A 23 5.52 3.66 0.29
N VAL A 24 5.67 3.11 -0.91
CA VAL A 24 5.36 1.73 -1.26
C VAL A 24 6.51 1.21 -2.11
N GLU A 25 7.23 0.20 -1.62
CA GLU A 25 8.37 -0.38 -2.34
C GLU A 25 8.37 -1.92 -2.24
N PRO A 26 8.68 -2.64 -3.34
CA PRO A 26 8.90 -4.07 -3.26
C PRO A 26 10.18 -4.39 -2.48
N CYS A 27 10.15 -5.44 -1.67
CA CYS A 27 11.32 -6.00 -0.97
C CYS A 27 11.33 -7.53 -1.07
N SER A 28 12.38 -8.18 -0.57
CA SER A 28 12.51 -9.64 -0.61
C SER A 28 11.40 -10.39 0.13
N GLU A 29 10.79 -9.76 1.13
CA GLU A 29 9.75 -10.35 1.98
C GLU A 29 8.31 -9.96 1.54
N GLY A 30 8.17 -9.12 0.52
CA GLY A 30 6.87 -8.67 0.00
C GLY A 30 6.88 -7.19 -0.42
N VAL A 31 5.97 -6.40 0.14
CA VAL A 31 5.89 -4.95 -0.09
C VAL A 31 6.02 -4.23 1.24
N LYS A 32 6.99 -3.31 1.32
CA LYS A 32 7.12 -2.38 2.42
C LYS A 32 6.25 -1.16 2.17
N ILE A 33 5.45 -0.81 3.16
CA ILE A 33 4.54 0.33 3.14
C ILE A 33 4.87 1.20 4.35
N GLN A 34 4.97 2.51 4.14
CA GLN A 34 5.18 3.48 5.20
C GLN A 34 4.07 4.54 5.18
N GLY A 35 3.46 4.78 6.34
CA GLY A 35 2.49 5.86 6.54
C GLY A 35 3.18 7.17 6.90
N LEU A 36 2.44 8.27 6.85
CA LEU A 36 2.95 9.55 7.30
C LEU A 36 3.16 9.55 8.82
N PHE A 37 2.23 8.93 9.56
CA PHE A 37 2.28 8.88 11.04
C PHE A 37 2.47 7.46 11.59
N ASP A 38 2.25 6.45 10.78
CA ASP A 38 2.38 5.04 11.17
C ASP A 38 3.81 4.49 10.95
N ALA A 39 4.19 3.53 11.80
CA ALA A 39 5.43 2.77 11.61
C ALA A 39 5.39 1.97 10.28
N PRO A 40 6.54 1.78 9.61
CA PRO A 40 6.61 0.95 8.41
C PRO A 40 6.17 -0.49 8.67
N LYS A 41 5.48 -1.09 7.69
CA LYS A 41 5.02 -2.49 7.75
C LYS A 41 5.45 -3.21 6.47
N ILE A 42 5.79 -4.50 6.59
CA ILE A 42 6.04 -5.38 5.45
C ILE A 42 4.85 -6.32 5.32
N ILE A 43 4.26 -6.39 4.13
CA ILE A 43 3.14 -7.28 3.82
C ILE A 43 3.59 -8.30 2.78
N PRO A 44 3.41 -9.61 3.02
CA PRO A 44 3.73 -10.65 2.04
C PRO A 44 2.72 -10.62 0.88
N ALA A 45 2.94 -9.70 -0.06
CA ALA A 45 2.09 -9.42 -1.21
C ALA A 45 2.95 -8.89 -2.38
N ARG A 46 2.28 -8.51 -3.48
CA ARG A 46 2.90 -7.81 -4.62
C ARG A 46 2.04 -6.60 -5.01
N ILE A 47 2.66 -5.58 -5.57
CA ILE A 47 1.94 -4.43 -6.14
C ILE A 47 1.19 -4.92 -7.39
N ALA A 48 -0.13 -4.81 -7.38
CA ALA A 48 -0.99 -5.28 -8.47
C ALA A 48 -1.36 -4.17 -9.47
N SER A 49 -1.62 -2.97 -8.98
CA SER A 49 -2.00 -1.79 -9.77
C SER A 49 -1.72 -0.53 -8.96
N ILE A 50 -1.56 0.60 -9.65
CA ILE A 50 -1.48 1.94 -9.04
C ILE A 50 -2.44 2.84 -9.81
N ASP A 51 -3.44 3.41 -9.14
CA ASP A 51 -4.38 4.38 -9.71
C ASP A 51 -4.03 5.78 -9.19
N LEU A 52 -3.23 6.50 -9.98
CA LEU A 52 -2.74 7.85 -9.64
C LEU A 52 -3.86 8.89 -9.62
N LEU A 53 -4.99 8.66 -10.30
CA LEU A 53 -6.12 9.58 -10.30
C LEU A 53 -6.92 9.46 -9.00
N LYS A 54 -7.06 8.24 -8.48
CA LYS A 54 -7.78 7.95 -7.23
C LYS A 54 -6.89 7.94 -5.99
N ASN A 55 -5.58 8.06 -6.16
CA ASN A 55 -4.58 7.96 -5.09
C ASN A 55 -4.70 6.62 -4.32
N ARG A 56 -4.67 5.49 -5.03
CA ARG A 56 -4.74 4.15 -4.42
C ARG A 56 -3.90 3.09 -5.13
#